data_AF-A0A2V9BN85-F1
#
_entry.id   AF-A0A2V9BN85-F1
#
_cell.length_a   1.000
_cell.length_b   1.000
_cell.length_c   1.000
_cell.angle_alpha   90.00
_cell.angle_beta   90.00
_cell.angle_gamma   90.00
#
_symmetry.space_group_name_H-M   'P 1'
#
loop_
_entity.id
_entity.type
_entity.pdbx_description
1 polymer ?
#
loop_
_entity_poly.entity_id
_entity_poly.type
_entity_poly.pdbx_seq_one_letter_code
_entity_poly.pdbx_strand_id
1 'polypeptide(L)' 'EVAGPIPLPTTINRWTVLRSPHVDKKSREQFEMRTHKRLIDILEPTPDTVDALMKLDLPPGVDVEIKAFGREHAAK' A
#
# COMPACT_ATOMS: atom_id res chain seq x y z
N GLU A 1 4.06 -0.01 22.49
CA GLU A 1 3.63 -1.34 21.96
C GLU A 1 3.40 -1.25 20.45
N VAL A 2 3.61 -2.35 19.71
CA VAL A 2 3.43 -2.40 18.24
C VAL A 2 2.27 -3.33 17.92
N ALA A 3 1.23 -2.82 17.27
CA ALA A 3 0.26 -3.68 16.61
C ALA A 3 0.86 -4.12 15.27
N GLY A 4 0.88 -5.44 15.06
CA GLY A 4 1.57 -6.06 13.93
C GLY A 4 1.01 -5.65 12.56
N PRO A 5 1.59 -6.17 11.46
CA PRO A 5 1.16 -5.82 10.11
C PRO A 5 -0.26 -6.33 9.83
N ILE A 6 -1.25 -5.46 10.05
CA ILE A 6 -2.66 -5.72 9.80
C ILE A 6 -2.89 -5.68 8.28
N PRO A 7 -3.34 -6.78 7.66
CA PRO A 7 -3.63 -6.78 6.23
C PRO A 7 -4.88 -5.96 5.96
N LEU A 8 -4.73 -4.90 5.18
CA LEU A 8 -5.87 -4.15 4.65
C LEU A 8 -6.37 -4.80 3.35
N PRO A 9 -7.64 -4.56 2.96
CA PRO A 9 -8.19 -5.10 1.72
C PRO A 9 -7.31 -4.74 0.52
N THR A 10 -6.97 -5.76 -0.27
CA THR A 10 -6.19 -5.59 -1.49
C THR A 10 -7.06 -4.97 -2.57
N THR A 11 -6.60 -3.87 -3.16
CA THR A 11 -7.30 -3.27 -4.31
C THR A 11 -6.91 -4.04 -5.56
N ILE A 12 -7.91 -4.50 -6.32
CA ILE A 12 -7.72 -5.29 -7.55
C ILE A 12 -8.21 -4.45 -8.73
N ASN A 13 -7.26 -3.93 -9.51
CA ASN A 13 -7.56 -3.20 -10.74
C ASN A 13 -7.48 -4.19 -11.91
N ARG A 14 -8.59 -4.42 -12.61
CA ARG A 14 -8.67 -5.40 -13.71
C ARG A 14 -8.91 -4.67 -15.03
N TRP A 15 -8.17 -5.03 -16.08
CA TRP A 15 -8.39 -4.50 -17.42
C TRP A 15 -8.34 -5.61 -18.45
N THR A 16 -9.18 -5.46 -19.48
CA THR A 16 -9.33 -6.46 -20.54
C THR A 16 -8.84 -5.85 -21.84
N VAL A 17 -7.85 -6.44 -22.49
CA VAL A 17 -7.26 -5.93 -23.74
C VAL A 17 -7.51 -6.92 -24.87
N LEU A 18 -7.56 -6.44 -26.11
CA LEU A 18 -7.56 -7.32 -27.27
C LEU A 18 -6.17 -7.91 -27.44
N ARG A 19 -6.08 -9.20 -27.73
CA ARG A 19 -4.78 -9.84 -28.06
C ARG A 19 -4.26 -9.39 -29.41
N SER A 20 -5.16 -9.19 -30.38
CA SER A 20 -4.81 -8.69 -31.71
C SER A 20 -4.74 -7.16 -31.73
N PRO A 21 -3.76 -6.56 -32.42
CA PRO A 21 -3.76 -5.13 -32.69
C PRO A 21 -4.91 -4.69 -33.62
N HIS A 22 -5.55 -5.61 -34.37
CA HIS A 22 -6.64 -5.29 -35.30
C HIS A 22 -7.74 -6.37 -35.37
N VAL A 23 -9.00 -5.92 -35.38
CA VAL A 23 -10.25 -6.63 -35.71
C VAL A 23 -10.70 -7.81 -34.83
N ASP A 24 -9.81 -8.61 -34.22
CA ASP A 24 -10.23 -9.78 -33.45
C ASP A 24 -10.77 -9.43 -32.04
N LYS A 25 -12.09 -9.20 -31.95
CA LYS A 25 -12.80 -8.82 -30.71
C LYS A 25 -13.11 -10.00 -29.77
N LYS A 26 -13.10 -11.24 -30.29
CA LYS A 26 -13.40 -12.46 -29.52
C LYS A 26 -12.19 -12.89 -28.70
N SER A 27 -10.99 -12.65 -29.21
CA SER A 27 -9.74 -12.90 -28.49
C SER A 27 -9.41 -11.76 -27.53
N ARG A 28 -9.75 -11.93 -26.24
CA ARG A 28 -9.42 -10.99 -25.16
C ARG A 28 -8.42 -11.60 -24.19
N GLU A 29 -7.67 -10.75 -23.53
CA GLU A 29 -6.74 -11.08 -22.45
C GLU A 29 -7.09 -10.27 -21.21
N GLN A 30 -6.95 -10.91 -20.05
CA GLN A 30 -7.31 -10.34 -18.75
C GLN A 30 -6.03 -10.05 -18.00
N PHE A 31 -5.85 -8.79 -17.64
CA PHE A 31 -4.73 -8.36 -16.81
C PHE A 31 -5.27 -7.79 -15.51
N GLU A 32 -4.46 -7.88 -14.45
CA GLU A 32 -4.78 -7.26 -13.18
C GLU A 32 -3.53 -6.73 -12.48
N MET A 33 -3.72 -5.66 -11.72
CA MET A 33 -2.77 -5.16 -10.75
C MET A 33 -3.39 -5.34 -9.36
N ARG A 34 -2.66 -6.00 -8.46
CA ARG A 34 -3.06 -6.15 -7.06
C ARG A 34 -2.19 -5.27 -6.19
N THR A 35 -2.80 -4.28 -5.55
CA THR A 35 -2.11 -3.44 -4.57
C THR A 35 -2.37 -3.98 -3.18
N HIS A 36 -1.30 -4.48 -2.54
CA HIS A 36 -1.35 -5.02 -1.18
C HIS A 36 -1.06 -3.89 -0.18
N LYS A 37 -2.03 -3.60 0.69
CA LYS A 37 -1.89 -2.59 1.75
C LYS A 37 -1.75 -3.30 3.09
N ARG A 38 -0.76 -2.89 3.89
CA ARG A 38 -0.55 -3.38 5.26
C ARG A 38 -0.37 -2.18 6.16
N LEU A 39 -1.00 -2.20 7.33
CA LEU A 39 -0.89 -1.15 8.33
C LEU A 39 -0.11 -1.68 9.53
N ILE A 40 0.85 -0.89 10.00
CA ILE A 40 1.58 -1.12 11.24
C ILE A 40 1.21 0.06 12.14
N ASP A 41 0.73 -0.23 13.35
CA ASP A 41 0.38 0.80 14.32
C ASP A 41 1.35 0.79 15.50
N ILE A 42 1.88 1.96 15.86
CA ILE A 42 2.84 2.16 16.93
C ILE A 42 2.18 3.07 17.95
N LEU A 43 1.76 2.49 19.08
CA LEU A 43 0.96 3.19 20.09
C LEU A 43 1.75 4.26 20.86
N GLU A 44 3.07 4.07 21.00
CA GLU A 44 3.98 4.98 21.70
C GLU A 44 5.22 5.24 20.84
N PRO A 45 5.17 6.24 19.95
CA PRO A 45 6.33 6.59 19.13
C PRO A 45 7.37 7.33 19.98
N THR A 46 8.61 6.81 20.04
CA THR A 46 9.76 7.57 20.55
C THR A 46 10.45 8.30 19.40
N PRO A 47 11.06 9.48 19.61
CA PRO A 47 11.75 10.23 18.55
C PRO A 47 12.81 9.38 17.82
N ASP A 48 13.56 8.60 18.57
CA ASP A 48 14.60 7.71 18.03
C ASP A 48 14.03 6.62 17.10
N THR A 49 12.81 6.13 17.38
CA THR A 49 12.15 5.13 16.52
C THR A 49 11.65 5.72 15.20
N VAL A 50 11.24 6.99 15.18
CA VAL A 50 10.84 7.67 13.95
C VAL A 50 12.05 7.85 13.02
N ASP A 51 13.19 8.25 13.58
CA ASP A 51 14.45 8.41 12.83
C ASP A 51 14.98 7.08 12.29
N ALA A 52 14.78 5.98 13.02
CA ALA A 52 15.14 4.64 12.56
C ALA A 52 14.25 4.16 11.40
N LEU A 53 12.95 4.48 11.42
CA LEU A 53 12.01 4.10 10.35
C LEU A 53 12.26 4.82 9.03
N MET A 54 12.72 6.08 9.08
CA MET A 54 13.07 6.84 7.88
C MET A 54 14.36 6.35 7.21
N LYS A 55 15.26 5.70 7.95
CA LYS A 55 16.56 5.22 7.47
C LYS A 55 16.53 3.78 6.97
N LEU A 56 15.37 3.14 6.93
CA LEU A 56 15.25 1.72 6.61
C LEU A 56 15.35 1.50 5.10
N ASP A 57 16.23 0.58 4.68
CA ASP A 57 16.35 0.19 3.28
C ASP A 57 15.14 -0.68 2.88
N LEU A 58 14.23 -0.10 2.09
CA LEU A 58 13.05 -0.76 1.59
C LEU A 58 13.34 -1.48 0.27
N PRO A 59 12.79 -2.68 0.05
CA PRO A 59 12.93 -3.38 -1.22
C PRO A 59 12.20 -2.60 -2.34
N PRO A 60 12.67 -2.71 -3.60
CA PRO A 60 12.05 -2.03 -4.72
C PRO A 60 10.60 -2.48 -4.91
N GLY A 61 9.69 -1.52 -5.10
CA GLY A 61 8.26 -1.77 -5.32
C GLY A 61 7.39 -1.76 -4.04
N VAL A 62 7.97 -1.44 -2.88
CA VAL A 62 7.21 -1.17 -1.65
C VAL A 62 7.21 0.34 -1.41
N ASP A 63 6.02 0.92 -1.32
CA ASP A 63 5.81 2.31 -0.94
C ASP A 63 5.34 2.39 0.52
N VAL A 64 5.86 3.35 1.29
CA VAL A 64 5.59 3.50 2.72
C VAL A 64 5.13 4.93 3.00
N GLU A 65 3.95 5.05 3.61
CA GLU A 65 3.40 6.33 4.07
C GLU A 65 3.37 6.33 5.61
N ILE A 66 4.05 7.30 6.23
CA ILE A 66 4.07 7.46 7.70
C ILE A 66 3.08 8.57 8.08
N LYS A 67 2.09 8.24 8.92
CA LYS A 67 1.12 9.20 9.47
C LYS A 67 1.31 9.30 10.98
N ALA A 68 1.77 10.46 11.47
CA ALA A 68 1.86 10.74 12.90
C ALA A 68 0.56 11.38 13.41
N PHE A 69 -0.21 10.65 14.20
CA PHE A 69 -1.42 11.17 14.84
C PHE A 69 -1.05 11.85 16.17
N GLY A 70 -0.77 13.16 16.12
CA GLY A 70 -0.68 13.99 17.32
C GLY A 70 -2.05 14.22 17.96
N ARG A 71 -2.09 14.55 19.25
CA ARG A 71 -3.32 14.83 20.03
C ARG A 71 -4.19 16.00 19.52
N GLU A 72 -3.79 16.68 18.45
CA GLU A 72 -4.50 17.85 17.91
C GLU A 72 -5.75 17.50 17.07
N HIS A 73 -5.94 16.23 16.67
CA HIS A 73 -7.03 15.82 15.78
C HIS A 73 -8.33 15.34 16.47
N ALA A 74 -8.44 15.44 17.80
CA ALA A 74 -9.66 15.03 18.51
C ALA A 74 -10.75 16.12 18.56
N ALA A 75 -10.49 17.34 18.06
CA ALA A 75 -11.42 18.46 18.07
C ALA A 75 -11.61 19.04 16.67
N LYS A 76 -12.28 18.29 15.79
CA LYS A 76 -13.03 18.82 14.65
C LYS A 76 -14.08 17.83 14.18
#